data_AF-B6HJ31-F1
#
_entry.id   AF-B6HJ31-F1
#
_cell.length_a   1.000
_cell.length_b   1.000
_cell.length_c   1.000
_cell.angle_alpha   90.00
_cell.angle_beta   90.00
_cell.angle_gamma   90.00
#
_symmetry.space_group_name_H-M   'P 1'
#
loop_
_entity.id
_entity.type
_entity.pdbx_description
1 polymer ?
#
loop_
_entity_poly.entity_id
_entity_poly.type
_entity_poly.pdbx_seq_one_letter_code
_entity_poly.pdbx_strand_id
1 'polypeptide(L)'
;MMKTLASLALLAAGATAQIIESSSFGTGEKISPNQDSIPGWAIGGEGHAPHVLSDKLILTPPYPGNTRGSAWAQSPVTQSEWSAEFQFRASGPERAGGILQLWYTKDGQSRIGTSSIYTVGQFDGFALVIDTHGGRGGSVRGFLNDGTIDYKSHNSPDTLAFGHCDYSYRNLGRPSIVKLKHTSSIFEVTIDDKLCFSTNKVALPAGNTFGITAATPENPDSFEIFKFILESATGQGSTIPSNQGSTPQQPISNQVPDQPAQPIINSGTEGTMNGLAVQIADLSGRVQLTGKATNTILQELKNQAQKAEQRYAELLQKSLAQDRQFAQFDTRLSRLEQLLQVIQNDLQSKDYSGRFNQLHETLRSSHLSLSENLQGHLLSVITASSPRMGFFIFLLIAFQVLLVISYVIYKRRRANMPKKFL
;
A
#
# COMPACT_ATOMS: atom_id res chain seq x y z
N MET A 1 -49.21 -45.04 -28.91
CA MET A 1 -48.32 -43.86 -29.07
C MET A 1 -47.78 -43.50 -27.70
N MET A 2 -46.47 -43.57 -27.49
CA MET A 2 -45.83 -43.11 -26.24
C MET A 2 -45.36 -41.66 -26.42
N LYS A 3 -45.57 -40.81 -25.41
CA LYS A 3 -45.03 -39.45 -25.35
C LYS A 3 -43.80 -39.46 -24.44
N THR A 4 -42.61 -39.29 -25.01
CA THR A 4 -41.37 -39.10 -24.24
C THR A 4 -41.22 -37.63 -23.87
N LEU A 5 -41.24 -37.34 -22.56
CA LEU A 5 -40.85 -36.04 -22.02
C LEU A 5 -39.32 -36.00 -21.88
N ALA A 6 -38.66 -35.24 -22.75
CA ALA A 6 -37.23 -34.99 -22.65
C ALA A 6 -36.96 -33.78 -21.74
N SER A 7 -36.64 -34.03 -20.47
CA SER A 7 -36.21 -32.98 -19.55
C SER A 7 -34.80 -32.50 -19.91
N LEU A 8 -34.68 -31.31 -20.50
CA LEU A 8 -33.40 -30.62 -20.59
C LEU A 8 -32.98 -30.14 -19.20
N ALA A 9 -32.00 -30.82 -18.60
CA ALA A 9 -31.28 -30.29 -17.45
C ALA A 9 -30.31 -29.20 -17.93
N LEU A 10 -30.62 -27.92 -17.66
CA LEU A 10 -29.65 -26.84 -17.88
C LEU A 10 -28.53 -26.96 -16.85
N LEU A 11 -27.40 -27.54 -17.28
CA LEU A 11 -26.14 -27.45 -16.56
C LEU A 11 -25.63 -26.02 -16.65
N ALA A 12 -25.91 -25.23 -15.60
CA ALA A 12 -25.27 -23.94 -15.40
C ALA A 12 -23.78 -24.14 -15.12
N ALA A 13 -22.95 -24.07 -16.16
CA ALA A 13 -21.50 -24.11 -16.04
C ALA A 13 -21.01 -22.84 -15.31
N GLY A 14 -20.81 -22.95 -14.00
CA GLY A 14 -20.24 -21.88 -13.20
C GLY A 14 -18.80 -21.61 -13.64
N ALA A 15 -18.52 -20.37 -14.03
CA ALA A 15 -17.16 -19.92 -14.33
C ALA A 15 -16.31 -19.94 -13.06
N THR A 16 -15.42 -20.92 -12.93
CA THR A 16 -14.47 -21.01 -11.83
C THR A 16 -13.27 -20.11 -12.13
N ALA A 17 -13.28 -18.90 -11.57
CA ALA A 17 -12.14 -17.97 -11.66
C ALA A 17 -10.83 -18.68 -11.25
N GLN A 18 -9.76 -18.47 -12.00
CA GLN A 18 -8.49 -19.16 -11.78
C GLN A 18 -7.42 -18.17 -11.32
N ILE A 19 -6.78 -18.45 -10.17
CA ILE A 19 -5.67 -17.64 -9.66
C ILE A 19 -4.48 -17.74 -10.60
N ILE A 20 -3.91 -16.59 -10.95
CA ILE A 20 -2.72 -16.46 -11.79
C ILE A 20 -1.50 -16.39 -10.85
N GLU A 21 -0.99 -17.58 -10.50
CA GLU A 21 0.09 -17.74 -9.51
C GLU A 21 1.36 -16.93 -9.85
N SER A 22 1.72 -16.82 -11.13
CA SER A 22 2.90 -16.06 -11.61
C SER A 22 2.84 -14.55 -11.34
N SER A 23 1.68 -14.04 -10.94
CA SER A 23 1.43 -12.63 -10.60
C SER A 23 0.76 -12.47 -9.24
N SER A 24 0.76 -13.51 -8.39
CA SER A 24 0.06 -13.53 -7.10
C SER A 24 0.99 -13.94 -5.94
N PHE A 25 0.76 -13.40 -4.74
CA PHE A 25 1.41 -13.83 -3.49
C PHE A 25 0.47 -13.67 -2.28
N GLY A 26 0.68 -14.46 -1.23
CA GLY A 26 -0.20 -14.48 -0.05
C GLY A 26 -1.44 -15.39 -0.20
N THR A 27 -1.36 -16.41 -1.05
CA THR A 27 -2.34 -17.52 -1.11
C THR A 27 -2.15 -18.52 0.04
N GLY A 28 -0.90 -18.88 0.34
CA GLY A 28 -0.53 -19.80 1.43
C GLY A 28 -0.03 -19.08 2.67
N GLU A 29 0.48 -19.86 3.64
CA GLU A 29 0.98 -19.36 4.95
C GLU A 29 2.16 -18.38 4.86
N LYS A 30 2.83 -18.29 3.70
CA LYS A 30 3.99 -17.43 3.48
C LYS A 30 3.96 -16.77 2.11
N ILE A 31 4.34 -15.49 2.05
CA ILE A 31 4.57 -14.74 0.80
C ILE A 31 5.97 -15.00 0.21
N SER A 32 6.92 -15.40 1.05
CA SER A 32 8.33 -15.55 0.70
C SER A 32 8.87 -16.91 1.18
N PRO A 33 9.48 -17.72 0.30
CA PRO A 33 10.11 -18.98 0.69
C PRO A 33 11.37 -18.80 1.56
N ASN A 34 12.11 -17.71 1.36
CA ASN A 34 13.43 -17.46 1.91
C ASN A 34 13.54 -16.20 2.79
N GLN A 35 12.54 -15.33 2.80
CA GLN A 35 12.55 -13.99 3.41
C GLN A 35 13.41 -12.94 2.69
N ASP A 36 13.96 -13.26 1.50
CA ASP A 36 14.71 -12.30 0.66
C ASP A 36 13.96 -11.90 -0.61
N SER A 37 13.04 -12.74 -1.10
CA SER A 37 12.35 -12.52 -2.38
C SER A 37 10.91 -13.04 -2.41
N ILE A 38 10.10 -12.49 -3.32
CA ILE A 38 8.74 -12.94 -3.61
C ILE A 38 8.74 -13.57 -5.02
N PRO A 39 8.31 -14.83 -5.20
CA PRO A 39 8.29 -15.48 -6.51
C PRO A 39 7.49 -14.68 -7.54
N GLY A 40 8.07 -14.46 -8.73
CA GLY A 40 7.44 -13.69 -9.80
C GLY A 40 7.43 -12.17 -9.62
N TRP A 41 8.01 -11.62 -8.55
CA TRP A 41 8.02 -10.18 -8.27
C TRP A 41 9.45 -9.63 -8.10
N ALA A 42 9.75 -8.55 -8.82
CA ALA A 42 10.98 -7.77 -8.66
C ALA A 42 10.77 -6.68 -7.60
N ILE A 43 11.49 -6.78 -6.48
CA ILE A 43 11.45 -5.80 -5.37
C ILE A 43 12.58 -4.77 -5.55
N GLY A 44 12.30 -3.50 -5.29
CA GLY A 44 13.28 -2.41 -5.37
C GLY A 44 12.95 -1.25 -4.43
N GLY A 45 13.91 -0.35 -4.21
CA GLY A 45 13.70 0.80 -3.33
C GLY A 45 14.78 1.87 -3.46
N GLU A 46 14.50 3.01 -2.83
CA GLU A 46 15.29 4.23 -2.88
C GLU A 46 15.31 4.85 -1.47
N GLY A 47 16.50 5.23 -0.99
CA GLY A 47 16.74 5.62 0.41
C GLY A 47 16.72 4.46 1.41
N HIS A 48 15.94 3.41 1.16
CA HIS A 48 15.89 2.17 1.96
C HIS A 48 15.53 0.97 1.05
N ALA A 49 15.96 -0.23 1.44
CA ALA A 49 15.57 -1.47 0.76
C ALA A 49 14.32 -2.06 1.44
N PRO A 50 13.23 -2.39 0.70
CA PRO A 50 12.06 -3.02 1.28
C PRO A 50 12.39 -4.31 2.03
N HIS A 51 11.82 -4.48 3.22
CA HIS A 51 12.00 -5.72 3.99
C HIS A 51 10.95 -6.74 3.57
N VAL A 52 11.38 -7.82 2.92
CA VAL A 52 10.59 -9.03 2.73
C VAL A 52 10.58 -9.79 4.06
N LEU A 53 9.41 -10.28 4.48
CA LEU A 53 9.25 -11.19 5.61
C LEU A 53 8.47 -12.41 5.16
N SER A 54 8.30 -13.40 6.05
CA SER A 54 7.52 -14.59 5.72
C SER A 54 6.05 -14.29 5.43
N ASP A 55 5.43 -13.36 6.17
CA ASP A 55 3.99 -13.05 6.16
C ASP A 55 3.62 -11.79 5.37
N LYS A 56 4.57 -10.87 5.14
CA LYS A 56 4.31 -9.55 4.57
C LYS A 56 5.56 -8.91 3.94
N LEU A 57 5.32 -7.97 3.03
CA LEU A 57 6.32 -7.09 2.44
C LEU A 57 6.19 -5.69 3.05
N ILE A 58 7.26 -5.16 3.62
CA ILE A 58 7.33 -3.78 4.11
C ILE A 58 7.99 -2.93 3.02
N LEU A 59 7.19 -2.20 2.22
CA LEU A 59 7.72 -1.33 1.16
C LEU A 59 8.43 -0.10 1.71
N THR A 60 7.96 0.42 2.85
CA THR A 60 8.52 1.61 3.52
C THR A 60 8.53 1.37 5.03
N PRO A 61 9.63 1.69 5.72
CA PRO A 61 9.75 1.47 7.15
C PRO A 61 9.12 2.62 7.96
N PRO A 62 8.84 2.44 9.26
CA PRO A 62 8.44 3.54 10.15
C PRO A 62 9.60 4.53 10.44
N TYR A 63 10.83 4.19 10.06
CA TYR A 63 12.02 5.06 10.03
C TYR A 63 13.12 4.37 9.20
N PRO A 64 13.90 5.07 8.36
CA PRO A 64 13.85 6.52 8.08
C PRO A 64 12.70 6.92 7.13
N GLY A 65 12.38 8.22 7.14
CA GLY A 65 11.51 8.84 6.14
C GLY A 65 12.23 9.17 4.83
N ASN A 66 11.51 9.80 3.90
CA ASN A 66 11.95 10.09 2.52
C ASN A 66 12.36 8.83 1.73
N THR A 67 11.75 7.69 2.05
CA THR A 67 12.01 6.39 1.41
C THR A 67 10.96 6.09 0.34
N ARG A 68 11.37 5.32 -0.68
CA ARG A 68 10.47 4.75 -1.68
C ARG A 68 10.69 3.24 -1.77
N GLY A 69 9.60 2.49 -1.90
CA GLY A 69 9.63 1.06 -2.17
C GLY A 69 8.81 0.73 -3.41
N SER A 70 9.19 -0.34 -4.12
CA SER A 70 8.44 -0.88 -5.23
C SER A 70 8.50 -2.41 -5.27
N ALA A 71 7.43 -2.99 -5.80
CA ALA A 71 7.32 -4.40 -6.15
C ALA A 71 6.63 -4.48 -7.51
N TRP A 72 7.25 -5.14 -8.50
CA TRP A 72 6.73 -5.24 -9.86
C TRP A 72 6.59 -6.70 -10.29
N ALA A 73 5.42 -7.10 -10.80
CA ALA A 73 5.21 -8.42 -11.36
C ALA A 73 6.06 -8.60 -12.64
N GLN A 74 6.79 -9.71 -12.70
CA GLN A 74 7.70 -10.04 -13.80
C GLN A 74 6.98 -10.61 -15.02
N SER A 75 5.75 -11.12 -14.84
CA SER A 75 4.89 -11.63 -15.90
C SER A 75 3.83 -10.59 -16.30
N PRO A 76 3.63 -10.30 -17.60
CA PRO A 76 2.50 -9.51 -18.06
C PRO A 76 1.19 -10.31 -17.99
N VAL A 77 0.08 -9.63 -17.73
CA VAL A 77 -1.26 -10.23 -17.64
C VAL A 77 -1.84 -10.38 -19.03
N THR A 78 -2.10 -11.61 -19.47
CA THR A 78 -2.57 -11.91 -20.84
C THR A 78 -4.09 -11.90 -20.97
N GLN A 79 -4.81 -11.86 -19.85
CA GLN A 79 -6.27 -11.89 -19.77
C GLN A 79 -6.86 -10.49 -19.93
N SER A 80 -7.89 -10.36 -20.78
CA SER A 80 -8.65 -9.11 -20.94
C SER A 80 -9.61 -8.83 -19.77
N GLU A 81 -10.10 -9.88 -19.10
CA GLU A 81 -10.98 -9.78 -17.94
C GLU A 81 -10.34 -10.44 -16.71
N TRP A 82 -10.29 -9.70 -15.60
CA TRP A 82 -9.60 -10.11 -14.37
C TRP A 82 -10.20 -9.47 -13.12
N SER A 83 -9.99 -10.12 -11.97
CA SER A 83 -10.19 -9.55 -10.63
C SER A 83 -8.88 -9.59 -9.85
N ALA A 84 -8.60 -8.54 -9.06
CA ALA A 84 -7.41 -8.46 -8.23
C ALA A 84 -7.79 -8.09 -6.78
N GLU A 85 -7.39 -8.92 -5.81
CA GLU A 85 -7.50 -8.65 -4.36
C GLU A 85 -6.13 -8.18 -3.82
N PHE A 86 -6.09 -6.97 -3.26
CA PHE A 86 -4.89 -6.34 -2.71
C PHE A 86 -5.10 -6.04 -1.22
N GLN A 87 -4.25 -6.61 -0.36
CA GLN A 87 -4.36 -6.47 1.09
C GLN A 87 -3.14 -5.75 1.67
N PHE A 88 -3.38 -4.59 2.28
CA PHE A 88 -2.33 -3.70 2.79
C PHE A 88 -2.65 -3.15 4.18
N ARG A 89 -1.65 -2.59 4.87
CA ARG A 89 -1.83 -1.78 6.08
C ARG A 89 -0.89 -0.58 6.03
N ALA A 90 -1.35 0.57 6.50
CA ALA A 90 -0.49 1.72 6.78
C ALA A 90 -0.47 1.99 8.29
N SER A 91 0.73 2.05 8.86
CA SER A 91 0.92 2.29 10.31
C SER A 91 1.97 3.37 10.53
N GLY A 92 1.66 4.39 11.32
CA GLY A 92 2.61 5.49 11.58
C GLY A 92 2.17 6.44 12.69
N PRO A 93 3.10 7.27 13.21
CA PRO A 93 2.80 8.22 14.29
C PRO A 93 1.83 9.35 13.85
N GLU A 94 1.46 10.21 14.81
CA GLU A 94 0.69 11.41 14.52
C GLU A 94 1.43 12.26 13.47
N ARG A 95 0.70 12.72 12.43
CA ARG A 95 1.24 13.52 11.30
C ARG A 95 2.33 12.86 10.45
N ALA A 96 2.62 11.57 10.65
CA ALA A 96 3.20 10.78 9.58
C ALA A 96 2.24 10.68 8.38
N GLY A 97 2.77 10.28 7.24
CA GLY A 97 2.01 10.08 6.02
C GLY A 97 2.83 9.43 4.92
N GLY A 98 2.27 9.44 3.72
CA GLY A 98 2.87 8.87 2.53
C GLY A 98 1.78 8.46 1.55
N ILE A 99 2.21 7.91 0.43
CA ILE A 99 1.35 7.48 -0.68
C ILE A 99 1.65 6.02 -0.99
N LEU A 100 0.60 5.20 -1.09
CA LEU A 100 0.65 3.82 -1.56
C LEU A 100 -0.14 3.70 -2.86
N GLN A 101 0.39 2.95 -3.82
CA GLN A 101 -0.16 2.87 -5.16
C GLN A 101 -0.13 1.47 -5.73
N LEU A 102 -1.23 1.07 -6.36
CA LEU A 102 -1.33 -0.14 -7.17
C LEU A 102 -1.46 0.27 -8.63
N TRP A 103 -0.60 -0.25 -9.48
CA TRP A 103 -0.46 0.06 -10.90
C TRP A 103 -0.86 -1.14 -11.75
N TYR A 104 -1.51 -0.88 -12.88
CA TYR A 104 -1.67 -1.84 -13.98
C TYR A 104 -1.24 -1.14 -15.28
N THR A 105 0.04 -1.29 -15.63
CA THR A 105 0.69 -0.40 -16.61
C THR A 105 1.65 -1.13 -17.53
N LYS A 106 1.81 -0.59 -18.73
CA LYS A 106 2.81 -1.01 -19.69
C LYS A 106 4.20 -0.60 -19.23
N ASP A 107 5.18 -1.50 -19.36
CA ASP A 107 6.60 -1.27 -19.05
C ASP A 107 6.85 -0.70 -17.62
N GLY A 108 5.97 -1.01 -16.65
CA GLY A 108 5.89 -0.28 -15.38
C GLY A 108 7.18 -0.24 -14.56
N GLN A 109 7.95 -1.33 -14.50
CA GLN A 109 9.21 -1.35 -13.76
C GLN A 109 10.26 -0.38 -14.34
N SER A 110 10.30 -0.17 -15.66
CA SER A 110 11.27 0.71 -16.33
C SER A 110 10.76 2.14 -16.54
N ARG A 111 9.44 2.33 -16.67
CA ARG A 111 8.79 3.65 -16.83
C ARG A 111 8.50 4.35 -15.50
N ILE A 112 8.20 3.59 -14.44
CA ILE A 112 7.70 4.10 -13.16
C ILE A 112 8.67 3.78 -12.03
N GLY A 113 9.12 2.53 -11.90
CA GLY A 113 10.13 2.12 -10.92
C GLY A 113 9.69 2.37 -9.47
N THR A 114 10.29 3.36 -8.80
CA THR A 114 9.98 3.85 -7.44
C THR A 114 9.13 5.14 -7.42
N SER A 115 8.60 5.56 -8.58
CA SER A 115 7.83 6.80 -8.70
C SER A 115 6.46 6.73 -8.03
N SER A 116 5.96 7.90 -7.64
CA SER A 116 4.57 8.11 -7.23
C SER A 116 3.79 8.88 -8.31
N ILE A 117 2.47 9.02 -8.17
CA ILE A 117 1.62 9.77 -9.12
C ILE A 117 2.06 11.24 -9.28
N TYR A 118 2.74 11.78 -8.27
CA TYR A 118 3.30 13.13 -8.26
C TYR A 118 4.72 13.23 -8.83
N THR A 119 5.40 12.11 -9.13
CA THR A 119 6.78 12.11 -9.65
C THR A 119 7.03 11.22 -10.87
N VAL A 120 6.04 10.43 -11.30
CA VAL A 120 6.07 9.66 -12.54
C VAL A 120 5.92 10.59 -13.74
N GLY A 121 6.64 10.31 -14.83
CA GLY A 121 6.44 11.02 -16.10
C GLY A 121 5.21 10.50 -16.83
N GLN A 122 5.34 10.29 -18.15
CA GLN A 122 4.35 9.58 -18.95
C GLN A 122 4.30 8.08 -18.60
N PHE A 123 3.11 7.55 -18.36
CA PHE A 123 2.83 6.11 -18.24
C PHE A 123 1.60 5.71 -19.08
N ASP A 124 1.44 4.43 -19.37
CA ASP A 124 0.35 3.87 -20.17
C ASP A 124 -0.35 2.79 -19.33
N GLY A 125 -1.64 3.01 -19.01
CA GLY A 125 -2.45 2.17 -18.13
C GLY A 125 -3.08 2.91 -16.95
N PHE A 126 -3.28 2.18 -15.85
CA PHE A 126 -4.06 2.60 -14.68
C PHE A 126 -3.22 2.69 -13.40
N ALA A 127 -3.57 3.63 -12.52
CA ALA A 127 -3.05 3.74 -11.17
C ALA A 127 -4.17 3.96 -10.15
N LEU A 128 -4.22 3.10 -9.13
CA LEU A 128 -4.96 3.35 -7.89
C LEU A 128 -4.01 3.99 -6.87
N VAL A 129 -4.43 5.10 -6.27
CA VAL A 129 -3.69 5.85 -5.25
C VAL A 129 -4.45 5.81 -3.94
N ILE A 130 -3.71 5.58 -2.85
CA ILE A 130 -4.17 5.61 -1.46
C ILE A 130 -3.28 6.61 -0.72
N ASP A 131 -3.82 7.77 -0.36
CA ASP A 131 -3.08 8.85 0.30
C ASP A 131 -3.98 9.72 1.20
N THR A 132 -3.38 10.69 1.90
CA THR A 132 -4.08 11.61 2.82
C THR A 132 -4.84 12.75 2.11
N HIS A 133 -4.97 12.72 0.79
CA HIS A 133 -5.71 13.73 0.02
C HIS A 133 -7.22 13.69 0.32
N GLY A 134 -7.95 14.77 -0.02
CA GLY A 134 -9.41 14.88 0.13
C GLY A 134 -9.88 15.28 1.54
N GLY A 135 -9.04 15.10 2.56
CA GLY A 135 -9.40 15.28 3.96
C GLY A 135 -9.97 13.99 4.56
N ARG A 136 -10.69 14.08 5.69
CA ARG A 136 -11.37 12.95 6.36
C ARG A 136 -10.48 11.72 6.70
N GLY A 137 -9.15 11.90 6.71
CA GLY A 137 -8.17 10.90 7.12
C GLY A 137 -7.65 10.00 5.99
N GLY A 138 -8.06 10.22 4.74
CA GLY A 138 -7.54 9.54 3.56
C GLY A 138 -8.56 9.41 2.43
N SER A 139 -8.05 9.19 1.22
CA SER A 139 -8.87 8.90 0.03
C SER A 139 -8.26 7.77 -0.80
N VAL A 140 -9.11 7.13 -1.60
CA VAL A 140 -8.73 6.15 -2.62
C VAL A 140 -9.14 6.72 -3.97
N ARG A 141 -8.19 6.83 -4.91
CA ARG A 141 -8.34 7.63 -6.14
C ARG A 141 -7.82 6.88 -7.36
N GLY A 142 -8.59 6.82 -8.43
CA GLY A 142 -8.24 6.18 -9.70
C GLY A 142 -7.75 7.18 -10.74
N PHE A 143 -6.61 6.89 -11.36
CA PHE A 143 -5.98 7.68 -12.42
C PHE A 143 -5.75 6.82 -13.67
N LEU A 144 -5.77 7.45 -14.85
CA LEU A 144 -5.49 6.83 -16.15
C LEU A 144 -4.56 7.70 -16.97
N ASN A 145 -3.74 7.06 -17.78
CA ASN A 145 -2.88 7.72 -18.75
C ASN A 145 -2.68 6.77 -19.95
N ASP A 146 -2.60 7.31 -21.15
CA ASP A 146 -2.41 6.61 -22.42
C ASP A 146 -0.98 6.83 -22.98
N GLY A 147 -0.09 7.31 -22.12
CA GLY A 147 1.26 7.74 -22.46
C GLY A 147 1.36 9.21 -22.89
N THR A 148 0.26 9.95 -23.05
CA THR A 148 0.33 11.35 -23.50
C THR A 148 0.72 12.34 -22.39
N ILE A 149 0.18 12.19 -21.18
CA ILE A 149 0.34 13.17 -20.08
C ILE A 149 1.61 12.88 -19.28
N ASP A 150 2.51 13.87 -19.14
CA ASP A 150 3.60 13.83 -18.15
C ASP A 150 3.08 14.35 -16.81
N TYR A 151 2.80 13.42 -15.88
CA TYR A 151 2.23 13.72 -14.56
C TYR A 151 3.19 14.54 -13.67
N LYS A 152 4.50 14.31 -13.75
CA LYS A 152 5.54 15.05 -13.02
C LYS A 152 5.62 16.51 -13.46
N SER A 153 5.28 16.80 -14.72
CA SER A 153 5.18 18.17 -15.25
C SER A 153 3.84 18.85 -14.94
N HIS A 154 2.82 18.10 -14.50
CA HIS A 154 1.45 18.60 -14.38
C HIS A 154 1.27 19.39 -13.08
N ASN A 155 0.78 20.64 -13.19
CA ASN A 155 0.65 21.57 -12.06
C ASN A 155 -0.28 21.10 -10.93
N SER A 156 -1.19 20.16 -11.20
CA SER A 156 -2.13 19.63 -10.20
C SER A 156 -2.52 18.19 -10.58
N PRO A 157 -1.65 17.19 -10.33
CA PRO A 157 -1.91 15.80 -10.75
C PRO A 157 -3.23 15.25 -10.20
N ASP A 158 -3.63 15.72 -9.00
CA ASP A 158 -4.88 15.37 -8.34
C ASP A 158 -6.16 15.57 -9.17
N THR A 159 -6.17 16.56 -10.08
CA THR A 159 -7.35 16.84 -10.92
C THR A 159 -7.52 15.84 -12.07
N LEU A 160 -6.56 14.93 -12.26
CA LEU A 160 -6.61 13.85 -13.26
C LEU A 160 -7.26 12.56 -12.71
N ALA A 161 -7.75 12.58 -11.46
CA ALA A 161 -8.48 11.45 -10.87
C ALA A 161 -9.88 11.31 -11.48
N PHE A 162 -10.15 10.20 -12.18
CA PHE A 162 -11.45 9.97 -12.84
C PHE A 162 -12.52 9.39 -11.89
N GLY A 163 -12.10 8.86 -10.74
CA GLY A 163 -12.97 8.29 -9.71
C GLY A 163 -12.28 8.31 -8.36
N HIS A 164 -13.03 8.51 -7.28
CA HIS A 164 -12.49 8.60 -5.92
C HIS A 164 -13.54 8.29 -4.84
N CYS A 165 -13.08 7.91 -3.65
CA CYS A 165 -13.88 7.85 -2.43
C CYS A 165 -13.05 8.23 -1.19
N ASP A 166 -13.71 8.72 -0.14
CA ASP A 166 -13.08 8.92 1.18
C ASP A 166 -12.85 7.57 1.86
N TYR A 167 -11.64 7.33 2.38
CA TYR A 167 -11.33 6.14 3.16
C TYR A 167 -10.14 6.35 4.10
N SER A 168 -10.39 6.32 5.41
CA SER A 168 -9.38 6.46 6.46
C SER A 168 -8.56 5.18 6.64
N TYR A 169 -7.52 4.99 5.82
CA TYR A 169 -6.71 3.76 5.75
C TYR A 169 -5.67 3.58 6.87
N ARG A 170 -5.31 4.66 7.57
CA ARG A 170 -4.18 4.68 8.54
C ARG A 170 -4.56 4.08 9.89
N ASN A 171 -3.62 3.34 10.50
CA ASN A 171 -3.68 2.86 11.89
C ASN A 171 -4.93 2.01 12.24
N LEU A 172 -5.55 1.35 11.26
CA LEU A 172 -6.77 0.51 11.45
C LEU A 172 -6.55 -0.78 12.26
N GLY A 173 -5.31 -1.13 12.61
CA GLY A 173 -4.91 -2.36 13.30
C GLY A 173 -4.95 -3.61 12.41
N ARG A 174 -6.09 -3.84 11.75
CA ARG A 174 -6.25 -4.81 10.66
C ARG A 174 -5.65 -4.30 9.34
N PRO A 175 -5.35 -5.18 8.37
CA PRO A 175 -5.18 -4.79 6.98
C PRO A 175 -6.52 -4.37 6.35
N SER A 176 -6.45 -3.42 5.42
CA SER A 176 -7.51 -3.04 4.49
C SER A 176 -7.51 -3.99 3.29
N ILE A 177 -8.68 -4.25 2.69
CA ILE A 177 -8.79 -5.09 1.48
C ILE A 177 -9.35 -4.25 0.33
N VAL A 178 -8.59 -4.08 -0.74
CA VAL A 178 -9.06 -3.50 -2.01
C VAL A 178 -9.36 -4.64 -2.97
N LYS A 179 -10.49 -4.57 -3.67
CA LYS A 179 -10.78 -5.46 -4.80
C LYS A 179 -11.02 -4.63 -6.05
N LEU A 180 -10.27 -4.93 -7.09
CA LEU A 180 -10.38 -4.33 -8.42
C LEU A 180 -10.96 -5.38 -9.36
N LYS A 181 -11.84 -4.96 -10.26
CA LYS A 181 -12.49 -5.84 -11.24
C LYS A 181 -12.53 -5.13 -12.58
N HIS A 182 -12.01 -5.79 -13.61
CA HIS A 182 -12.03 -5.32 -14.98
C HIS A 182 -12.71 -6.36 -15.88
N THR A 183 -13.82 -5.99 -16.50
CA THR A 183 -14.49 -6.78 -17.55
C THR A 183 -14.72 -5.91 -18.78
N SER A 184 -15.15 -6.54 -19.88
CA SER A 184 -15.62 -5.90 -21.11
C SER A 184 -16.79 -4.93 -20.93
N SER A 185 -17.40 -4.86 -19.74
CA SER A 185 -18.59 -4.03 -19.46
C SER A 185 -18.44 -3.08 -18.27
N ILE A 186 -17.55 -3.37 -17.30
CA ILE A 186 -17.36 -2.53 -16.11
C ILE A 186 -15.93 -2.63 -15.56
N PHE A 187 -15.39 -1.48 -15.19
CA PHE A 187 -14.27 -1.35 -14.26
C PHE A 187 -14.82 -0.92 -12.89
N GLU A 188 -14.47 -1.63 -11.83
CA GLU A 188 -15.00 -1.44 -10.48
C GLU A 188 -13.89 -1.56 -9.45
N VAL A 189 -13.90 -0.65 -8.46
CA VAL A 189 -13.01 -0.67 -7.31
C VAL A 189 -13.85 -0.64 -6.03
N THR A 190 -13.63 -1.63 -5.16
CA THR A 190 -14.21 -1.68 -3.82
C THR A 190 -13.10 -1.69 -2.76
N ILE A 191 -13.41 -1.19 -1.55
CA ILE A 191 -12.51 -1.25 -0.39
C ILE A 191 -13.29 -1.62 0.88
N ASP A 192 -12.78 -2.59 1.64
CA ASP A 192 -13.48 -3.26 2.74
C ASP A 192 -14.93 -3.64 2.37
N ASP A 193 -15.07 -4.28 1.18
CA ASP A 193 -16.33 -4.70 0.54
C ASP A 193 -17.36 -3.59 0.25
N LYS A 194 -16.94 -2.31 0.27
CA LYS A 194 -17.77 -1.16 -0.12
C LYS A 194 -17.34 -0.63 -1.48
N LEU A 195 -18.29 -0.29 -2.35
CA LEU A 195 -18.02 0.37 -3.62
C LEU A 195 -17.32 1.72 -3.38
N CYS A 196 -16.15 1.91 -3.98
CA CYS A 196 -15.43 3.18 -3.99
C CYS A 196 -15.80 3.97 -5.24
N PHE A 197 -15.63 3.37 -6.43
CA PHE A 197 -16.12 3.88 -7.70
C PHE A 197 -16.22 2.76 -8.74
N SER A 198 -17.10 2.93 -9.73
CA SER A 198 -17.16 2.08 -10.92
C SER A 198 -17.54 2.88 -12.17
N THR A 199 -17.20 2.34 -13.34
CA THR A 199 -17.37 3.02 -14.64
C THR A 199 -17.30 2.02 -15.79
N ASN A 200 -18.08 2.26 -16.85
CA ASN A 200 -18.07 1.48 -18.09
C ASN A 200 -17.22 2.13 -19.21
N LYS A 201 -16.44 3.18 -18.88
CA LYS A 201 -15.63 3.95 -19.85
C LYS A 201 -14.15 3.60 -19.84
N VAL A 202 -13.72 2.71 -18.96
CA VAL A 202 -12.32 2.32 -18.78
C VAL A 202 -12.09 1.00 -19.49
N ALA A 203 -11.10 0.97 -20.37
CA ALA A 203 -10.65 -0.23 -21.06
C ALA A 203 -9.13 -0.34 -20.89
N LEU A 204 -8.68 -1.39 -20.22
CA LEU A 204 -7.27 -1.65 -19.94
C LEU A 204 -6.77 -2.77 -20.86
N PRO A 205 -5.67 -2.57 -21.62
CA PRO A 205 -5.17 -3.58 -22.54
C PRO A 205 -4.50 -4.73 -21.77
N ALA A 206 -4.65 -5.95 -22.30
CA ALA A 206 -3.82 -7.08 -21.91
C ALA A 206 -2.36 -6.87 -22.37
N GLY A 207 -1.41 -7.49 -21.66
CA GLY A 207 0.03 -7.32 -21.87
C GLY A 207 0.71 -6.37 -20.88
N ASN A 208 -0.06 -5.67 -20.04
CA ASN A 208 0.46 -4.81 -18.97
C ASN A 208 0.89 -5.63 -17.74
N THR A 209 1.78 -5.07 -16.91
CA THR A 209 2.20 -5.67 -15.63
C THR A 209 1.53 -4.97 -14.45
N PHE A 210 1.29 -5.75 -13.38
CA PHE A 210 0.97 -5.17 -12.07
C PHE A 210 2.23 -4.68 -11.36
N GLY A 211 2.08 -3.62 -10.57
CA GLY A 211 3.11 -3.17 -9.66
C GLY A 211 2.54 -2.41 -8.49
N ILE A 212 3.30 -2.34 -7.41
CA ILE A 212 2.90 -1.66 -6.18
C ILE A 212 4.06 -0.75 -5.79
N THR A 213 3.81 0.56 -5.65
CA THR A 213 4.83 1.52 -5.18
C THR A 213 4.35 2.23 -3.92
N ALA A 214 5.28 2.58 -3.05
CA ALA A 214 5.02 3.41 -1.88
C ALA A 214 6.11 4.48 -1.75
N ALA A 215 5.74 5.68 -1.32
CA ALA A 215 6.68 6.77 -1.08
C ALA A 215 6.29 7.55 0.19
N THR A 216 7.29 7.95 0.97
CA THR A 216 7.09 8.65 2.26
C THR A 216 7.77 10.02 2.29
N PRO A 217 7.26 10.98 3.08
CA PRO A 217 7.98 12.20 3.45
C PRO A 217 8.91 11.90 4.65
N GLU A 218 9.49 12.95 5.24
CA GLU A 218 10.38 12.85 6.41
C GLU A 218 9.77 12.12 7.62
N ASN A 219 8.45 12.22 7.81
CA ASN A 219 7.68 11.45 8.81
C ASN A 219 6.89 10.32 8.09
N PRO A 220 7.41 9.09 8.00
CA PRO A 220 6.83 8.04 7.19
C PRO A 220 5.66 7.31 7.87
N ASP A 221 4.64 6.96 7.10
CA ASP A 221 3.86 5.75 7.35
C ASP A 221 4.67 4.53 6.89
N SER A 222 4.65 3.48 7.71
CA SER A 222 5.07 2.15 7.28
C SER A 222 3.95 1.52 6.44
N PHE A 223 4.21 1.31 5.14
CA PHE A 223 3.31 0.57 4.27
C PHE A 223 3.70 -0.92 4.19
N GLU A 224 2.78 -1.76 4.66
CA GLU A 224 2.90 -3.22 4.71
C GLU A 224 1.90 -3.87 3.73
N ILE A 225 2.32 -4.90 3.00
CA ILE A 225 1.48 -5.66 2.06
C ILE A 225 1.48 -7.12 2.47
N PHE A 226 0.31 -7.73 2.62
CA PHE A 226 0.14 -9.10 3.10
C PHE A 226 -0.19 -10.07 1.96
N LYS A 227 -0.88 -9.57 0.93
CA LYS A 227 -1.39 -10.38 -0.17
C LYS A 227 -1.64 -9.50 -1.39
N PHE A 228 -1.36 -10.06 -2.56
CA PHE A 228 -1.91 -9.62 -3.83
C PHE A 228 -2.32 -10.87 -4.63
N ILE A 229 -3.60 -11.07 -4.90
CA ILE A 229 -4.11 -12.17 -5.72
C ILE A 229 -4.63 -11.60 -7.03
N LEU A 230 -4.23 -12.17 -8.14
CA LEU A 230 -4.83 -11.93 -9.45
C LEU A 230 -5.60 -13.17 -9.91
N GLU A 231 -6.83 -13.00 -10.36
CA GLU A 231 -7.72 -14.04 -10.86
C GLU A 231 -8.16 -13.71 -12.29
N SER A 232 -8.25 -14.74 -13.14
CA SER A 232 -8.89 -14.62 -14.45
C SER A 232 -10.41 -14.75 -14.34
N ALA A 233 -11.15 -13.87 -15.02
CA ALA A 233 -12.58 -14.04 -15.21
C ALA A 233 -12.82 -15.01 -16.38
N THR A 234 -12.90 -16.31 -16.09
CA THR A 234 -12.96 -17.38 -17.09
C THR A 234 -14.32 -17.50 -17.79
N GLY A 235 -14.56 -16.64 -18.77
CA GLY A 235 -15.40 -16.99 -19.91
C GLY A 235 -14.67 -17.98 -20.82
N GLN A 236 -15.36 -19.03 -21.26
CA GLN A 236 -14.85 -20.17 -22.06
C GLN A 236 -13.99 -21.18 -21.26
N GLY A 237 -14.14 -22.46 -21.61
CA GLY A 237 -13.75 -23.58 -20.74
C GLY A 237 -12.41 -24.22 -21.09
N SER A 238 -11.55 -24.36 -20.08
CA SER A 238 -10.36 -25.21 -20.12
C SER A 238 -10.76 -26.68 -20.30
N THR A 239 -10.47 -27.27 -21.46
CA THR A 239 -10.72 -28.68 -21.74
C THR A 239 -9.83 -29.57 -20.87
N ILE A 240 -10.42 -30.20 -19.84
CA ILE A 240 -9.78 -31.28 -19.08
C ILE A 240 -9.47 -32.42 -20.08
N PRO A 241 -8.23 -32.96 -20.15
CA PRO A 241 -7.93 -34.16 -20.92
C PRO A 241 -8.61 -35.39 -20.27
N SER A 242 -9.86 -35.64 -20.66
CA SER A 242 -10.69 -36.72 -20.13
C SER A 242 -10.19 -38.07 -20.66
N ASN A 243 -9.24 -38.67 -19.95
CA ASN A 243 -8.64 -39.96 -20.30
C ASN A 243 -9.58 -41.14 -19.94
N GLN A 244 -10.75 -41.20 -20.60
CA GLN A 244 -11.71 -42.29 -20.46
C GLN A 244 -11.33 -43.47 -21.36
N GLY A 245 -10.53 -44.39 -20.84
CA GLY A 245 -10.40 -45.74 -21.40
C GLY A 245 -11.70 -46.53 -21.17
N SER A 246 -12.50 -46.73 -22.21
CA SER A 246 -13.79 -47.43 -22.13
C SER A 246 -13.65 -48.95 -22.22
N THR A 247 -14.09 -49.68 -21.19
CA THR A 247 -14.34 -51.13 -21.27
C THR A 247 -15.85 -51.41 -21.23
N PRO A 248 -16.45 -52.02 -22.28
CA PRO A 248 -17.88 -52.30 -22.33
C PRO A 248 -18.24 -53.55 -21.52
N GLN A 249 -19.46 -53.56 -20.96
CA GLN A 249 -19.97 -54.62 -20.11
C GLN A 249 -20.90 -55.56 -20.90
N GLN A 250 -20.68 -56.88 -20.82
CA GLN A 250 -21.68 -57.91 -21.16
C GLN A 250 -21.63 -59.08 -20.15
N PRO A 251 -22.76 -59.78 -19.91
CA PRO A 251 -22.88 -60.82 -18.88
C PRO A 251 -22.61 -62.25 -19.41
N ILE A 252 -22.45 -63.26 -18.52
CA ILE A 252 -23.04 -64.62 -18.64
C ILE A 252 -22.67 -65.56 -17.44
N SER A 253 -23.65 -66.37 -17.03
CA SER A 253 -23.67 -67.65 -16.25
C SER A 253 -22.91 -67.88 -14.93
N ASN A 254 -23.58 -68.64 -14.04
CA ASN A 254 -22.96 -69.49 -13.01
C ASN A 254 -22.42 -70.80 -13.63
N GLN A 255 -21.35 -71.39 -13.07
CA GLN A 255 -21.11 -72.84 -13.00
C GLN A 255 -19.98 -73.19 -11.99
N VAL A 256 -19.93 -74.45 -11.56
CA VAL A 256 -19.27 -75.01 -10.34
C VAL A 256 -19.05 -76.52 -10.62
N PRO A 257 -18.02 -77.26 -10.09
CA PRO A 257 -17.17 -77.05 -8.89
C PRO A 257 -15.64 -77.00 -9.27
N ASP A 258 -14.58 -77.45 -8.54
CA ASP A 258 -14.45 -78.29 -7.33
C ASP A 258 -13.06 -78.24 -6.61
N GLN A 259 -13.02 -78.88 -5.43
CA GLN A 259 -11.98 -79.61 -4.64
C GLN A 259 -10.46 -79.67 -5.01
N PRO A 260 -9.56 -80.11 -4.08
CA PRO A 260 -9.77 -80.50 -2.66
C PRO A 260 -8.77 -79.93 -1.59
N ALA A 261 -9.15 -80.09 -0.32
CA ALA A 261 -8.41 -80.51 0.91
C ALA A 261 -6.84 -80.56 0.94
N GLN A 262 -6.10 -80.41 2.05
CA GLN A 262 -6.30 -80.08 3.51
C GLN A 262 -4.88 -79.92 4.17
N PRO A 263 -4.65 -79.81 5.52
CA PRO A 263 -5.54 -79.92 6.68
C PRO A 263 -5.52 -78.72 7.67
N ILE A 264 -6.42 -78.79 8.66
CA ILE A 264 -6.47 -77.93 9.85
C ILE A 264 -5.82 -78.67 11.03
N ILE A 265 -5.17 -77.93 11.94
CA ILE A 265 -4.82 -78.43 13.28
C ILE A 265 -5.67 -77.71 14.33
N ASN A 266 -6.24 -78.49 15.24
CA ASN A 266 -6.99 -78.10 16.45
C ASN A 266 -6.16 -77.18 17.38
N SER A 267 -6.70 -76.43 18.34
CA SER A 267 -8.03 -76.35 18.95
C SER A 267 -8.11 -75.09 19.82
N GLY A 268 -9.32 -74.61 20.16
CA GLY A 268 -9.48 -73.66 21.28
C GLY A 268 -10.68 -72.73 21.15
N THR A 269 -11.83 -73.12 21.74
CA THR A 269 -12.95 -72.19 21.99
C THR A 269 -12.69 -71.38 23.26
N GLU A 270 -12.30 -70.11 23.11
CA GLU A 270 -12.51 -69.04 24.11
C GLU A 270 -12.07 -67.69 23.52
N GLY A 271 -12.77 -66.58 23.80
CA GLY A 271 -12.27 -65.23 23.48
C GLY A 271 -13.26 -64.13 23.10
N THR A 272 -14.50 -64.44 22.68
CA THR A 272 -15.44 -63.45 22.09
C THR A 272 -15.85 -62.31 23.03
N MET A 273 -15.59 -62.43 24.34
CA MET A 273 -15.84 -61.38 25.34
C MET A 273 -14.77 -60.26 25.37
N ASN A 274 -13.55 -60.51 24.88
CA ASN A 274 -12.44 -59.56 25.05
C ASN A 274 -12.53 -58.35 24.11
N GLY A 275 -13.04 -58.53 22.89
CA GLY A 275 -13.15 -57.44 21.91
C GLY A 275 -14.05 -56.29 22.39
N LEU A 276 -15.23 -56.63 22.93
CA LEU A 276 -16.18 -55.63 23.44
C LEU A 276 -15.63 -54.91 24.69
N ALA A 277 -14.97 -55.65 25.60
CA ALA A 277 -14.38 -55.09 26.82
C ALA A 277 -13.29 -54.04 26.49
N VAL A 278 -12.40 -54.34 25.53
CA VAL A 278 -11.37 -53.40 25.06
C VAL A 278 -12.01 -52.16 24.42
N GLN A 279 -13.08 -52.33 23.64
CA GLN A 279 -13.75 -51.22 22.95
C GLN A 279 -14.50 -50.28 23.92
N ILE A 280 -15.07 -50.83 25.00
CA ILE A 280 -15.69 -50.05 26.09
C ILE A 280 -14.61 -49.32 26.92
N ALA A 281 -13.44 -49.94 27.14
CA ALA A 281 -12.33 -49.32 27.86
C ALA A 281 -11.75 -48.11 27.11
N ASP A 282 -11.54 -48.21 25.78
CA ASP A 282 -11.13 -47.06 24.96
C ASP A 282 -12.16 -45.93 25.02
N LEU A 283 -13.44 -46.24 24.84
CA LEU A 283 -14.51 -45.24 24.86
C LEU A 283 -14.58 -44.50 26.21
N SER A 284 -14.42 -45.22 27.33
CA SER A 284 -14.32 -44.65 28.67
C SER A 284 -13.11 -43.72 28.82
N GLY A 285 -11.93 -44.14 28.33
CA GLY A 285 -10.73 -43.31 28.31
C GLY A 285 -10.91 -42.02 27.52
N ARG A 286 -11.51 -42.11 26.33
CA ARG A 286 -11.79 -40.95 25.47
C ARG A 286 -12.80 -39.99 26.09
N VAL A 287 -13.84 -40.49 26.77
CA VAL A 287 -14.78 -39.65 27.54
C VAL A 287 -14.08 -38.93 28.70
N GLN A 288 -13.19 -39.60 29.45
CA GLN A 288 -12.43 -38.97 30.53
C GLN A 288 -11.45 -37.90 30.02
N LEU A 289 -10.81 -38.12 28.85
CA LEU A 289 -9.96 -37.14 28.21
C LEU A 289 -10.76 -35.92 27.74
N THR A 290 -11.94 -36.12 27.13
CA THR A 290 -12.86 -35.03 26.77
C THR A 290 -13.30 -34.23 28.01
N GLY A 291 -13.63 -34.91 29.11
CA GLY A 291 -14.01 -34.26 30.38
C GLY A 291 -12.87 -33.47 31.05
N LYS A 292 -11.61 -33.81 30.79
CA LYS A 292 -10.46 -32.98 31.20
C LYS A 292 -10.30 -31.77 30.28
N ALA A 293 -10.42 -31.97 28.96
CA ALA A 293 -10.30 -30.90 27.97
C ALA A 293 -11.36 -29.79 28.19
N THR A 294 -12.62 -30.15 28.43
CA THR A 294 -13.69 -29.17 28.69
C THR A 294 -13.46 -28.36 29.96
N ASN A 295 -12.92 -28.97 31.03
CA ASN A 295 -12.55 -28.25 32.26
C ASN A 295 -11.40 -27.24 32.01
N THR A 296 -10.38 -27.62 31.24
CA THR A 296 -9.30 -26.70 30.85
C THR A 296 -9.82 -25.54 30.00
N ILE A 297 -10.68 -25.81 29.02
CA ILE A 297 -11.32 -24.78 28.18
C ILE A 297 -12.16 -23.83 29.05
N LEU A 298 -12.93 -24.34 30.01
CA LEU A 298 -13.77 -23.52 30.90
C LEU A 298 -12.93 -22.65 31.84
N GLN A 299 -11.77 -23.13 32.32
CA GLN A 299 -10.82 -22.31 33.06
C GLN A 299 -10.22 -21.19 32.20
N GLU A 300 -9.81 -21.47 30.95
CA GLU A 300 -9.26 -20.44 30.06
C GLU A 300 -10.32 -19.44 29.59
N LEU A 301 -11.58 -19.86 29.37
CA LEU A 301 -12.71 -18.94 29.13
C LEU A 301 -12.89 -17.96 30.29
N LYS A 302 -12.81 -18.43 31.54
CA LYS A 302 -12.88 -17.58 32.73
C LYS A 302 -11.67 -16.63 32.82
N ASN A 303 -10.47 -17.12 32.51
CA ASN A 303 -9.24 -16.33 32.45
C ASN A 303 -9.33 -15.19 31.41
N GLN A 304 -9.88 -15.49 30.22
CA GLN A 304 -10.08 -14.50 29.16
C GLN A 304 -11.18 -13.50 29.50
N ALA A 305 -12.29 -13.93 30.10
CA ALA A 305 -13.34 -13.03 30.58
C ALA A 305 -12.77 -12.00 31.58
N GLN A 306 -12.00 -12.44 32.58
CA GLN A 306 -11.37 -11.53 33.55
C GLN A 306 -10.36 -10.57 32.89
N LYS A 307 -9.59 -11.01 31.89
CA LYS A 307 -8.67 -10.14 31.12
C LYS A 307 -9.43 -9.14 30.23
N ALA A 308 -10.59 -9.51 29.70
CA ALA A 308 -11.45 -8.61 28.93
C ALA A 308 -12.08 -7.54 29.82
N GLU A 309 -12.60 -7.92 30.99
CA GLU A 309 -13.11 -7.02 32.03
C GLU A 309 -12.07 -5.97 32.45
N GLN A 310 -10.84 -6.42 32.72
CA GLN A 310 -9.70 -5.52 33.06
C GLN A 310 -9.39 -4.53 31.95
N ARG A 311 -9.35 -4.97 30.68
CA ARG A 311 -9.16 -4.07 29.53
C ARG A 311 -10.30 -3.07 29.37
N TYR A 312 -11.54 -3.49 29.62
CA TYR A 312 -12.71 -2.61 29.54
C TYR A 312 -12.65 -1.52 30.63
N ALA A 313 -12.28 -1.88 31.85
CA ALA A 313 -12.03 -0.92 32.93
C ALA A 313 -10.88 0.07 32.62
N GLU A 314 -9.77 -0.42 32.06
CA GLU A 314 -8.65 0.43 31.65
C GLU A 314 -9.04 1.42 30.53
N LEU A 315 -9.84 0.97 29.55
CA LEU A 315 -10.37 1.83 28.48
C LEU A 315 -11.34 2.88 29.01
N LEU A 316 -12.24 2.52 29.94
CA LEU A 316 -13.16 3.46 30.58
C LEU A 316 -12.41 4.51 31.42
N GLN A 317 -11.34 4.11 32.11
CA GLN A 317 -10.48 5.05 32.84
C GLN A 317 -9.74 6.00 31.90
N LYS A 318 -9.34 5.54 30.71
CA LYS A 318 -8.73 6.39 29.66
C LYS A 318 -9.74 7.35 29.03
N SER A 319 -10.96 6.93 28.72
CA SER A 319 -11.98 7.83 28.18
C SER A 319 -12.34 8.94 29.17
N LEU A 320 -12.54 8.61 30.45
CA LEU A 320 -12.80 9.59 31.53
C LEU A 320 -11.62 10.55 31.77
N ALA A 321 -10.38 10.14 31.45
CA ALA A 321 -9.22 11.03 31.45
C ALA A 321 -9.21 11.95 30.21
N GLN A 322 -9.68 11.46 29.06
CA GLN A 322 -9.78 12.22 27.81
C GLN A 322 -10.93 13.24 27.83
N ASP A 323 -12.07 12.93 28.45
CA ASP A 323 -13.18 13.87 28.68
C ASP A 323 -12.73 15.10 29.49
N ARG A 324 -11.84 14.91 30.47
CA ARG A 324 -11.21 16.01 31.22
C ARG A 324 -10.30 16.88 30.35
N GLN A 325 -9.71 16.32 29.29
CA GLN A 325 -8.95 17.12 28.31
C GLN A 325 -9.90 17.90 27.39
N PHE A 326 -11.01 17.31 26.95
CA PHE A 326 -12.02 18.04 26.16
C PHE A 326 -12.63 19.23 26.94
N ALA A 327 -12.92 19.08 28.23
CA ALA A 327 -13.33 20.22 29.09
C ALA A 327 -12.27 21.34 29.18
N GLN A 328 -10.98 21.01 29.07
CA GLN A 328 -9.88 21.99 29.00
C GLN A 328 -9.72 22.64 27.61
N PHE A 329 -10.29 22.06 26.55
CA PHE A 329 -10.41 22.72 25.24
C PHE A 329 -11.61 23.65 25.18
N ASP A 330 -12.77 23.24 25.71
CA ASP A 330 -14.00 24.04 25.71
C ASP A 330 -13.85 25.37 26.50
N THR A 331 -13.17 25.30 27.65
CA THR A 331 -12.78 26.47 28.46
C THR A 331 -11.68 27.35 27.82
N ARG A 332 -11.03 26.89 26.73
CA ARG A 332 -10.16 27.73 25.88
C ARG A 332 -10.92 28.29 24.69
N LEU A 333 -11.88 27.55 24.13
CA LEU A 333 -12.72 27.97 23.01
C LEU A 333 -13.58 29.18 23.39
N SER A 334 -14.29 29.10 24.53
CA SER A 334 -15.08 30.22 25.07
C SER A 334 -14.25 31.49 25.33
N ARG A 335 -12.98 31.34 25.75
CA ARG A 335 -12.05 32.46 25.93
C ARG A 335 -11.60 33.07 24.59
N LEU A 336 -11.42 32.26 23.55
CA LEU A 336 -11.15 32.74 22.19
C LEU A 336 -12.37 33.45 21.59
N GLU A 337 -13.58 32.95 21.83
CA GLU A 337 -14.84 33.55 21.39
C GLU A 337 -15.07 34.92 22.04
N GLN A 338 -14.83 35.06 23.35
CA GLN A 338 -14.82 36.37 24.03
C GLN A 338 -13.78 37.34 23.43
N LEU A 339 -12.57 36.85 23.11
CA LEU A 339 -11.54 37.68 22.45
C LEU A 339 -11.97 38.14 21.06
N LEU A 340 -12.60 37.26 20.27
CA LEU A 340 -13.12 37.61 18.94
C LEU A 340 -14.27 38.60 19.02
N GLN A 341 -15.18 38.49 19.99
CA GLN A 341 -16.24 39.48 20.21
C GLN A 341 -15.68 40.85 20.61
N VAL A 342 -14.62 40.91 21.44
CA VAL A 342 -13.94 42.17 21.76
C VAL A 342 -13.28 42.78 20.52
N ILE A 343 -12.59 41.97 19.71
CA ILE A 343 -11.97 42.44 18.45
C ILE A 343 -13.03 42.93 17.46
N GLN A 344 -14.16 42.22 17.31
CA GLN A 344 -15.25 42.62 16.43
C GLN A 344 -15.88 43.96 16.87
N ASN A 345 -16.09 44.16 18.18
CA ASN A 345 -16.60 45.42 18.71
C ASN A 345 -15.59 46.58 18.58
N ASP A 346 -14.28 46.33 18.69
CA ASP A 346 -13.26 47.37 18.51
C ASP A 346 -13.09 47.77 17.03
N LEU A 347 -13.23 46.80 16.11
CA LEU A 347 -13.27 47.04 14.66
C LEU A 347 -14.54 47.80 14.22
N GLN A 348 -15.69 47.53 14.85
CA GLN A 348 -16.97 48.15 14.50
C GLN A 348 -17.15 49.57 15.07
N SER A 349 -16.33 50.00 16.04
CA SER A 349 -16.54 51.24 16.80
C SER A 349 -15.55 52.38 16.53
N LYS A 350 -14.56 52.21 15.64
CA LYS A 350 -13.49 53.20 15.44
C LYS A 350 -13.33 53.68 14.00
N ASP A 351 -13.34 55.00 13.86
CA ASP A 351 -13.23 55.71 12.59
C ASP A 351 -11.79 55.73 12.07
N TYR A 352 -11.50 54.82 11.14
CA TYR A 352 -10.21 54.74 10.46
C TYR A 352 -10.01 55.85 9.40
N SER A 353 -11.06 56.57 8.97
CA SER A 353 -10.96 57.56 7.89
C SER A 353 -10.10 58.77 8.29
N GLY A 354 -10.35 59.34 9.48
CA GLY A 354 -9.56 60.44 10.01
C GLY A 354 -8.09 60.08 10.25
N ARG A 355 -7.82 58.84 10.70
CA ARG A 355 -6.45 58.35 10.92
C ARG A 355 -5.69 58.10 9.62
N PHE A 356 -6.37 57.66 8.56
CA PHE A 356 -5.72 57.49 7.25
C PHE A 356 -5.30 58.84 6.65
N ASN A 357 -6.13 59.88 6.80
CA ASN A 357 -5.79 61.25 6.38
C ASN A 357 -4.62 61.84 7.19
N GLN A 358 -4.60 61.64 8.52
CA GLN A 358 -3.44 62.03 9.33
C GLN A 358 -2.15 61.28 8.93
N LEU A 359 -2.24 59.98 8.64
CA LEU A 359 -1.10 59.20 8.14
C LEU A 359 -0.61 59.69 6.77
N HIS A 360 -1.52 60.05 5.86
CA HIS A 360 -1.16 60.57 4.54
C HIS A 360 -0.43 61.91 4.63
N GLU A 361 -0.89 62.83 5.49
CA GLU A 361 -0.23 64.13 5.68
C GLU A 361 1.10 64.00 6.45
N THR A 362 1.19 63.06 7.39
CA THR A 362 2.45 62.72 8.09
C THR A 362 3.47 62.11 7.13
N LEU A 363 3.04 61.26 6.19
CA LEU A 363 3.91 60.74 5.12
C LEU A 363 4.35 61.85 4.15
N ARG A 364 3.45 62.77 3.78
CA ARG A 364 3.75 63.89 2.88
C ARG A 364 4.81 64.83 3.46
N SER A 365 4.67 65.21 4.72
CA SER A 365 5.64 66.04 5.45
C SER A 365 6.96 65.30 5.73
N SER A 366 6.91 64.00 6.03
CA SER A 366 8.11 63.17 6.19
C SER A 366 8.91 63.02 4.89
N HIS A 367 8.25 62.94 3.74
CA HIS A 367 8.91 62.83 2.43
C HIS A 367 9.77 64.07 2.08
N LEU A 368 9.33 65.27 2.48
CA LEU A 368 10.09 66.50 2.26
C LEU A 368 11.36 66.53 3.13
N SER A 369 11.24 66.32 4.46
CA SER A 369 12.40 66.36 5.36
C SER A 369 13.38 65.20 5.12
N LEU A 370 12.90 64.03 4.69
CA LEU A 370 13.78 62.94 4.24
C LEU A 370 14.57 63.31 3.00
N SER A 371 14.01 64.07 2.05
CA SER A 371 14.71 64.41 0.80
C SER A 371 15.92 65.32 1.03
N GLU A 372 15.82 66.30 1.95
CA GLU A 372 16.95 67.15 2.33
C GLU A 372 17.99 66.38 3.17
N ASN A 373 17.55 65.59 4.16
CA ASN A 373 18.49 64.85 5.01
C ASN A 373 19.21 63.69 4.30
N LEU A 374 18.59 63.08 3.29
CA LEU A 374 19.24 62.04 2.48
C LEU A 374 20.42 62.59 1.67
N GLN A 375 20.34 63.82 1.15
CA GLN A 375 21.46 64.41 0.42
C GLN A 375 22.70 64.62 1.31
N GLY A 376 22.50 65.01 2.57
CA GLY A 376 23.60 65.14 3.56
C GLY A 376 24.26 63.80 3.92
N HIS A 377 23.48 62.74 4.11
CA HIS A 377 24.01 61.45 4.57
C HIS A 377 24.47 60.49 3.47
N LEU A 378 23.96 60.58 2.23
CA LEU A 378 24.41 59.70 1.15
C LEU A 378 25.89 59.94 0.76
N LEU A 379 26.36 61.19 0.79
CA LEU A 379 27.76 61.53 0.45
C LEU A 379 28.78 60.98 1.47
N SER A 380 28.40 60.82 2.75
CA SER A 380 29.28 60.31 3.81
C SER A 380 29.25 58.79 3.96
N VAL A 381 28.15 58.12 3.59
CA VAL A 381 28.03 56.66 3.70
C VAL A 381 28.59 55.93 2.46
N ILE A 382 28.47 56.50 1.25
CA ILE A 382 28.99 55.89 0.01
C ILE A 382 30.53 55.73 0.02
N THR A 383 31.25 56.53 0.81
CA THR A 383 32.72 56.49 0.90
C THR A 383 33.27 55.52 1.96
N ALA A 384 32.44 55.00 2.87
CA ALA A 384 32.91 54.32 4.08
C ALA A 384 33.04 52.78 3.98
N SER A 385 32.26 52.11 3.12
CA SER A 385 32.13 50.64 3.18
C SER A 385 31.89 49.93 1.83
N SER A 386 32.54 50.38 0.75
CA SER A 386 32.58 49.59 -0.50
C SER A 386 33.65 48.48 -0.42
N PRO A 387 33.27 47.18 -0.44
CA PRO A 387 34.25 46.09 -0.54
C PRO A 387 34.91 46.13 -1.93
N ARG A 388 36.22 46.39 -1.97
CA ARG A 388 36.95 46.60 -3.23
C ARG A 388 36.86 45.37 -4.15
N MET A 389 36.20 45.54 -5.30
CA MET A 389 36.09 44.55 -6.39
C MET A 389 37.43 43.90 -6.75
N GLY A 390 38.53 44.65 -6.63
CA GLY A 390 39.89 44.15 -6.84
C GLY A 390 40.30 42.94 -6.00
N PHE A 391 39.72 42.72 -4.80
CA PHE A 391 40.01 41.53 -3.99
C PHE A 391 39.47 40.25 -4.64
N PHE A 392 38.21 40.27 -5.10
CA PHE A 392 37.61 39.14 -5.82
C PHE A 392 38.29 38.88 -7.17
N ILE A 393 38.66 39.94 -7.90
CA ILE A 393 39.41 39.84 -9.15
C ILE A 393 40.80 39.22 -8.91
N PHE A 394 41.53 39.67 -7.88
CA PHE A 394 42.82 39.10 -7.50
C PHE A 394 42.71 37.62 -7.11
N LEU A 395 41.69 37.25 -6.34
CA LEU A 395 41.45 35.87 -5.91
C LEU A 395 41.15 34.95 -7.10
N LEU A 396 40.35 35.41 -8.07
CA LEU A 396 40.09 34.69 -9.32
C LEU A 396 41.36 34.52 -10.18
N ILE A 397 42.17 35.58 -10.33
CA ILE A 397 43.44 35.52 -11.07
C ILE A 397 44.42 34.54 -10.38
N ALA A 398 44.54 34.59 -9.05
CA ALA A 398 45.39 33.68 -8.29
C ALA A 398 44.97 32.20 -8.47
N PHE A 399 43.66 31.93 -8.47
CA PHE A 399 43.12 30.59 -8.72
C PHE A 399 43.42 30.11 -10.16
N GLN A 400 43.25 30.96 -11.17
CA GLN A 400 43.60 30.65 -12.56
C GLN A 400 45.09 30.35 -12.74
N VAL A 401 45.98 31.15 -12.14
CA VAL A 401 47.43 30.91 -12.17
C VAL A 401 47.80 29.59 -11.50
N LEU A 402 47.16 29.24 -10.38
CA LEU A 402 47.39 27.96 -9.68
C LEU A 402 46.99 26.76 -10.56
N LEU A 403 45.85 26.83 -11.26
CA LEU A 403 45.43 25.81 -12.23
C LEU A 403 46.42 25.67 -13.40
N VAL A 404 46.92 26.78 -13.95
CA VAL A 404 47.93 26.76 -15.04
C VAL A 404 49.24 26.12 -14.56
N ILE A 405 49.74 26.48 -13.38
CA ILE A 405 50.94 25.87 -12.79
C ILE A 405 50.73 24.36 -12.56
N SER A 406 49.58 23.97 -12.02
CA SER A 406 49.23 22.56 -11.83
C SER A 406 49.20 21.78 -13.15
N TYR A 407 48.59 22.34 -14.20
CA TYR A 407 48.58 21.75 -15.54
C TYR A 407 49.99 21.61 -16.15
N VAL A 408 50.85 22.62 -15.98
CA VAL A 408 52.25 22.57 -16.45
C VAL A 408 53.05 21.49 -15.70
N ILE A 409 52.87 21.37 -14.38
CA ILE A 409 53.50 20.32 -13.57
C ILE A 409 53.00 18.93 -13.99
N TYR A 410 51.69 18.77 -14.21
CA TYR A 410 51.10 17.52 -14.71
C TYR A 410 51.66 17.15 -16.09
N LYS A 411 51.69 18.10 -17.04
CA LYS A 411 52.24 17.90 -18.39
C LYS A 411 53.74 17.56 -18.36
N ARG A 412 54.52 18.21 -17.51
CA ARG A 412 55.96 17.93 -17.31
C ARG A 412 56.19 16.55 -16.68
N ARG A 413 55.38 16.15 -15.69
CA ARG A 413 55.40 14.77 -15.14
C ARG A 413 55.07 13.73 -16.21
N ARG A 414 54.03 13.96 -17.02
CA ARG A 414 53.62 13.04 -18.10
C ARG A 414 54.67 12.93 -19.22
N ALA A 415 55.40 14.02 -19.52
CA ALA A 415 56.51 14.00 -20.48
C ALA A 415 57.75 13.27 -19.96
N ASN A 416 58.00 13.30 -18.65
CA ASN A 416 59.14 12.64 -18.00
C ASN A 416 58.85 11.19 -17.57
N MET A 417 57.69 10.62 -17.89
CA MET A 417 57.44 9.19 -17.67
C MET A 417 58.24 8.37 -18.70
N PRO A 418 59.11 7.42 -18.28
CA PRO A 418 59.84 6.59 -19.23
C PRO A 418 58.86 5.72 -20.02
N LYS A 419 58.98 5.76 -21.36
CA LYS A 419 58.16 4.94 -22.25
C LYS A 419 58.51 3.47 -22.04
N LYS A 420 57.61 2.71 -21.40
CA LYS A 420 57.61 1.25 -21.53
C LYS A 420 57.31 0.92 -22.98
N PHE A 421 58.26 0.29 -23.66
CA PHE A 421 58.05 -0.36 -24.94
C PHE A 421 57.77 -1.83 -24.66
N LEU A 422 56.59 -2.29 -25.10
CA LEU A 422 56.02 -3.64 -24.91
C LEU A 422 56.17 -4.17 -23.46
#